data_AF-A0A5K1F7T2-F1
#
_entry.id   AF-A0A5K1F7T2-F1
#
_cell.length_a   1.000
_cell.length_b   1.000
_cell.length_c   1.000
_cell.angle_alpha   90.00
_cell.angle_beta   90.00
_cell.angle_gamma   90.00
#
_symmetry.space_group_name_H-M   'P 1'
#
loop_
_entity.id
_entity.type
_entity.pdbx_description
1 polymer ?
#
loop_
_entity_poly.entity_id
_entity_poly.type
_entity_poly.pdbx_seq_one_letter_code
_entity_poly.pdbx_strand_id
1 'polypeptide(L)' 'YAIALVTGSYGGAEGTLSIWRPTLEDDSEMSLSQIWVLSRTADDFSMSLEAGWM' A
#
# COMPACT_ATOMS: atom_id res chain seq x y z
N TYR A 1 3.86 1.16 -9.46
CA TYR A 1 3.93 1.43 -8.01
C TYR A 1 3.61 2.90 -7.79
N ALA A 2 3.02 3.25 -6.65
CA ALA A 2 2.71 4.63 -6.26
C ALA A 2 3.17 4.84 -4.81
N ILE A 3 3.74 6.00 -4.51
CA ILE A 3 4.24 6.35 -3.17
C ILE A 3 3.76 7.76 -2.85
N ALA A 4 3.16 7.92 -1.67
CA ALA A 4 2.80 9.21 -1.10
C ALA A 4 3.54 9.41 0.23
N LEU A 5 4.13 10.58 0.43
CA LEU A 5 4.85 10.95 1.65
C LEU A 5 4.29 12.25 2.21
N VAL A 6 3.99 12.24 3.50
CA VAL A 6 3.56 13.42 4.26
C VAL A 6 4.40 13.55 5.52
N THR A 7 4.64 14.79 5.97
CA THR A 7 5.41 15.10 7.18
C THR A 7 4.66 16.12 8.01
N GLY A 8 4.51 15.90 9.31
CA GLY A 8 3.71 16.74 10.20
C GLY A 8 2.94 15.94 11.24
N SER A 9 2.11 16.65 12.02
CA SER A 9 1.20 16.03 12.99
C SER A 9 -0.18 15.85 12.36
N TYR A 10 -0.65 14.60 12.27
CA TYR A 10 -1.92 14.24 11.63
C TYR A 10 -2.72 13.29 12.54
N GLY A 11 -4.04 13.42 12.55
CA GLY A 11 -4.92 12.55 13.35
C GLY A 11 -5.27 11.21 12.68
N GLY A 12 -4.91 11.03 11.41
CA GLY A 12 -5.21 9.85 10.61
C GLY A 12 -5.02 10.11 9.12
N ALA A 13 -5.19 9.07 8.30
CA ALA A 13 -5.16 9.15 6.85
C ALA A 13 -6.27 8.26 6.26
N GLU A 14 -6.88 8.72 5.17
CA GLU A 14 -7.83 7.95 4.37
C GLU A 14 -7.35 7.96 2.92
N GLY A 15 -7.47 6.81 2.25
CA GLY A 15 -7.12 6.68 0.84
C GLY A 15 -7.90 5.53 0.21
N THR A 16 -8.27 5.71 -1.05
CA THR A 16 -8.91 4.67 -1.86
C THR A 16 -7.95 4.21 -2.94
N LEU A 17 -7.63 2.92 -2.95
CA LEU A 17 -6.93 2.27 -4.05
C LEU A 17 -7.95 1.53 -4.91
N SER A 18 -7.95 1.78 -6.21
CA SER A 18 -8.78 1.03 -7.17
C SER A 18 -7.90 0.44 -8.26
N ILE A 19 -7.96 -0.88 -8.41
CA ILE A 19 -7.26 -1.63 -9.46
C ILE A 19 -8.32 -2.10 -10.46
N TRP A 20 -8.16 -1.73 -11.72
CA TRP A 20 -9.15 -2.01 -12.77
C TRP A 20 -8.59 -2.99 -13.78
N ARG A 21 -9.32 -4.10 -13.99
CA ARG A 21 -9.08 -5.10 -15.04
C ARG A 21 -7.61 -5.54 -15.14
N PRO A 22 -7.01 -6.12 -14.08
CA PRO A 22 -5.71 -6.76 -14.22
C PRO A 22 -5.80 -7.89 -15.26
N THR A 23 -4.79 -8.01 -16.11
CA THR A 23 -4.69 -9.07 -17.11
C THR A 23 -3.42 -9.86 -16.87
N LEU A 24 -3.51 -11.18 -17.01
CA LEU A 24 -2.38 -12.10 -17.00
C LEU A 24 -1.96 -12.38 -18.45
N GLU A 25 -0.68 -12.58 -18.69
CA GLU A 25 -0.19 -13.00 -20.01
C GLU A 25 -0.32 -14.50 -20.22
N ASP A 26 -0.31 -15.29 -19.14
CA ASP A 26 -0.42 -16.75 -19.16
C ASP A 26 -1.15 -17.29 -17.91
N ASP A 27 -1.73 -18.49 -18.03
CA ASP A 27 -2.48 -19.16 -16.94
C ASP A 27 -1.59 -19.60 -15.76
N SER A 28 -0.27 -19.58 -15.93
CA SER A 28 0.69 -19.84 -14.85
C SER A 28 1.01 -18.60 -13.99
N GLU A 29 0.52 -17.42 -14.36
CA GLU A 29 0.77 -16.17 -13.64
C GLU A 29 -0.28 -15.87 -12.55
N MET A 30 0.05 -14.94 -11.64
CA MET A 30 -0.85 -14.47 -10.60
C MET A 30 -0.87 -12.95 -10.53
N SER A 31 -2.04 -12.38 -10.20
CA SER A 31 -2.20 -10.95 -9.95
C SER A 31 -2.23 -10.71 -8.45
N LEU A 32 -1.31 -9.89 -7.93
CA LEU A 32 -1.25 -9.54 -6.51
C LEU A 32 -1.38 -8.03 -6.34
N SER A 33 -2.14 -7.62 -5.32
CA SER A 33 -2.26 -6.21 -4.93
C SER A 33 -2.00 -6.07 -3.43
N GLN A 34 -1.20 -5.08 -3.06
CA GLN A 34 -0.80 -4.83 -1.67
C GLN A 34 -0.81 -3.33 -1.36
N ILE A 35 -1.14 -3.00 -0.13
CA ILE A 35 -1.00 -1.65 0.44
C ILE A 35 -0.15 -1.74 1.71
N TRP A 36 0.81 -0.82 1.80
CA TRP A 36 1.69 -0.65 2.96
C TRP A 36 1.45 0.71 3.57
N VAL A 37 0.95 0.76 4.81
CA VAL A 37 0.87 2.00 5.59
C VAL A 37 1.99 1.98 6.63
N LEU A 38 2.91 2.94 6.54
CA LEU A 38 4.08 3.03 7.40
C LEU A 38 4.03 4.33 8.20
N SER A 39 4.07 4.21 9.53
CA SER A 39 4.34 5.36 10.41
C SER A 39 5.83 5.39 10.72
N ARG A 40 6.47 6.54 10.52
CA ARG A 40 7.88 6.75 10.81
C ARG A 40 8.04 7.78 11.91
N THR A 41 8.69 7.39 13.02
CA THR A 41 9.19 8.32 14.03
C THR A 41 10.59 8.81 13.63
N ALA A 42 11.13 9.77 14.37
CA ALA A 42 12.46 10.34 14.08
C ALA A 42 13.58 9.28 14.02
N ASP A 43 13.39 8.13 14.69
CA ASP A 43 14.42 7.10 14.85
C ASP A 43 14.12 5.76 14.14
N ASP A 44 12.87 5.43 13.77
CA ASP A 44 12.54 4.18 13.03
C ASP A 44 11.09 4.12 12.46
N PHE A 45 10.76 3.08 11.69
CA PHE A 45 9.38 2.68 11.39
C PHE A 45 8.72 2.08 12.62
N SER A 46 7.65 2.71 13.10
CA SER A 46 7.04 2.34 14.37
C SER A 46 5.90 1.33 14.21
N MET A 47 5.22 1.33 13.06
CA MET A 47 4.05 0.48 12.79
C MET A 47 3.87 0.26 11.28
N SER A 48 3.55 -0.98 10.88
CA SER A 48 3.14 -1.34 9.53
C SER A 48 1.79 -2.06 9.53
N LEU A 49 0.94 -1.74 8.54
CA LEU A 49 -0.26 -2.50 8.20
C LEU A 49 -0.12 -2.97 6.76
N GLU A 50 -0.28 -4.28 6.54
CA GLU A 50 -0.31 -4.91 5.23
C GLU A 50 -1.70 -5.51 4.99
N ALA A 51 -2.29 -5.19 3.85
CA ALA A 51 -3.53 -5.78 3.37
C ALA A 51 -3.40 -6.04 1.87
N GLY A 52 -3.88 -7.19 1.42
CA GLY A 52 -3.81 -7.60 0.03
C GLY A 52 -4.79 -8.70 -0.33
N TRP A 53 -4.93 -8.93 -1.63
CA TRP A 53 -5.73 -10.01 -2.23
C TRP A 53 -4.94 -10.68 -3.36
N MET A 54 -5.28 -11.95 -3.62
CA MET A 54 -4.81 -12.79 -4.73
C MET A 54 -6.00 -13.11 -5.62
#